data_AF-A0A1H9B6J3-F1
#
_entry.id   AF-A0A1H9B6J3-F1
#
_cell.length_a   1.000
_cell.length_b   1.000
_cell.length_c   1.000
_cell.angle_alpha   90.00
_cell.angle_beta   90.00
_cell.angle_gamma   90.00
#
_symmetry.space_group_name_H-M   'P 1'
#
loop_
_entity.id
_entity.type
_entity.pdbx_description
1 polymer ?
#
loop_
_entity_poly.entity_id
_entity_poly.type
_entity_poly.pdbx_seq_one_letter_code
_entity_poly.pdbx_strand_id
1 'polypeptide(L)' 'MTTWRKSSFSGGGNNCVEVGHGIGIRDSKAPTTHLPLTAEAWSAFLRFARFPGKTQ' A
#
# COMPACT_ATOMS: atom_id res chain seq x y z
N MET A 1 -2.95 7.94 17.03
CA MET A 1 -1.82 8.11 16.11
C MET A 1 -1.67 6.84 15.28
N THR A 2 -1.69 6.97 13.96
CA THR A 2 -1.56 5.83 13.04
C THR A 2 -0.10 5.41 13.00
N THR A 3 0.24 4.25 13.57
CA THR A 3 1.63 3.77 13.59
C THR A 3 1.98 3.16 12.23
N TRP A 4 2.70 3.94 11.41
CA TRP A 4 3.20 3.49 10.11
C TRP A 4 4.47 2.66 10.27
N ARG A 5 4.58 1.57 9.50
CA ARG A 5 5.79 0.76 9.42
C ARG A 5 6.15 0.47 7.97
N LYS A 6 7.44 0.49 7.65
CA LYS A 6 7.97 0.14 6.33
C LYS A 6 7.75 -1.35 6.07
N SER A 7 7.22 -1.69 4.90
CA SER A 7 7.07 -3.09 4.46
C SER A 7 8.44 -3.74 4.23
N SER A 8 8.58 -5.01 4.63
CA SER A 8 9.78 -5.83 4.39
C SER A 8 10.06 -6.08 2.89
N PHE A 9 9.07 -5.86 2.02
CA PHE A 9 9.21 -5.98 0.56
C PHE A 9 9.76 -4.72 -0.11
N SER A 10 10.03 -3.64 0.66
CA SER A 10 10.59 -2.39 0.14
C SER A 10 12.10 -2.52 -0.07
N GLY A 11 12.56 -2.80 -1.30
CA GLY A 11 13.97 -2.94 -1.65
C GLY A 11 14.66 -1.64 -2.10
N GLY A 12 16.01 -1.65 -2.15
CA GLY A 12 16.90 -0.84 -3.00
C GLY A 12 16.84 0.70 -3.02
N GLY A 13 15.86 1.34 -2.36
CA GLY A 13 15.72 2.80 -2.32
C GLY A 13 14.58 3.39 -3.16
N ASN A 14 13.83 2.57 -3.91
CA ASN A 14 12.67 3.00 -4.71
C ASN A 14 11.46 2.06 -4.46
N ASN A 15 10.22 2.54 -4.62
CA ASN A 15 8.97 1.79 -4.42
C ASN A 15 8.68 1.36 -2.96
N CYS A 16 8.93 2.25 -1.99
CA CYS A 16 8.65 1.94 -0.58
C CYS A 16 7.14 1.94 -0.30
N VAL A 17 6.63 0.81 0.21
CA VAL A 17 5.25 0.68 0.69
C VAL A 17 5.24 0.77 2.21
N GLU A 18 4.39 1.63 2.74
CA GLU A 18 4.18 1.81 4.19
C GLU A 18 2.75 1.41 4.57
N VAL A 19 2.59 0.76 5.73
CA VAL A 19 1.29 0.28 6.24
C VAL A 19 0.99 0.83 7.63
N GLY A 20 -0.24 1.25 7.89
CA GLY A 20 -0.72 1.86 9.14
C GLY A 20 -2.05 1.26 9.63
N HIS A 21 -2.60 1.74 10.75
CA HIS A 21 -3.95 1.37 11.22
C HIS A 21 -5.05 2.10 10.42
N GLY A 22 -6.01 1.35 9.87
CA GLY A 22 -6.85 1.78 8.75
C GLY A 22 -6.24 1.29 7.42
N ILE A 23 -6.91 1.54 6.30
CA ILE A 23 -6.37 1.19 4.98
C ILE A 23 -6.06 2.48 4.25
N GLY A 24 -4.78 2.71 3.97
CA GLY A 24 -4.33 3.87 3.22
C GLY A 24 -2.98 3.64 2.58
N ILE A 25 -2.78 4.26 1.42
CA ILE A 25 -1.51 4.26 0.69
C ILE A 25 -0.85 5.61 0.92
N ARG A 26 0.45 5.60 1.19
CA ARG A 26 1.25 6.80 1.37
C ARG A 26 2.51 6.67 0.52
N ASP A 27 2.88 7.78 -0.12
CA ASP A 27 4.17 7.90 -0.77
C ASP A 27 5.26 8.23 0.25
N SER A 28 6.36 7.48 0.22
CA SER A 28 7.49 7.68 1.14
C SER A 28 8.16 9.06 1.01
N LYS A 29 8.04 9.71 -0.16
CA LYS A 29 8.62 11.03 -0.44
C LYS A 29 7.64 12.18 -0.16
N ALA A 30 6.35 11.90 0.04
CA ALA A 30 5.30 12.85 0.41
C ALA A 30 4.63 12.45 1.74
N PRO A 31 5.33 12.65 2.88
CA PRO A 31 5.00 11.97 4.13
C PRO A 31 3.68 12.38 4.80
N THR A 32 3.18 13.55 4.43
CA THR A 32 1.97 14.17 4.95
C THR A 32 0.71 13.82 4.17
N THR A 33 0.83 13.28 2.95
CA THR A 33 -0.31 13.03 2.05
C THR A 33 -0.62 11.54 1.97
N HIS A 34 -1.80 11.14 2.43
CA HIS A 34 -2.22 9.73 2.44
C HIS A 34 -3.50 9.59 1.63
N LEU A 35 -3.60 8.50 0.86
CA LEU A 35 -4.79 8.12 0.12
C LEU A 35 -5.58 7.11 0.96
N PRO A 36 -6.73 7.47 1.55
CA PRO A 36 -7.56 6.54 2.29
C PRO A 36 -8.25 5.57 1.32
N LEU A 37 -8.38 4.31 1.75
CA LEU A 37 -9.04 3.26 1.00
C LEU A 37 -10.09 2.57 1.87
N THR A 38 -11.15 2.07 1.26
CA THR A 38 -12.09 1.19 1.94
C THR A 38 -11.55 -0.25 2.01
N ALA A 39 -12.14 -1.07 2.87
CA ALA A 39 -11.81 -2.50 2.98
C ALA A 39 -12.03 -3.27 1.68
N GLU A 40 -13.06 -2.89 0.93
CA GLU A 40 -13.44 -3.49 -0.35
C GLU A 40 -12.40 -3.14 -1.42
N ALA A 41 -12.03 -1.87 -1.53
CA ALA A 41 -11.04 -1.41 -2.50
C ALA A 41 -9.67 -2.08 -2.28
N TRP A 42 -9.24 -2.20 -1.02
CA TRP A 42 -8.01 -2.91 -0.66
C TRP A 42 -8.06 -4.40 -1.00
N SER A 43 -9.18 -5.05 -0.70
CA SER A 43 -9.37 -6.47 -1.00
C SER A 43 -9.32 -6.72 -2.51
N ALA A 44 -9.92 -5.84 -3.32
CA ALA A 44 -9.85 -5.92 -4.78
C ALA A 44 -8.41 -5.76 -5.28
N PHE A 45 -7.70 -4.74 -4.77
CA PHE A 45 -6.29 -4.50 -5.11
C PHE A 45 -5.39 -5.71 -4.80
N LEU A 46 -5.52 -6.33 -3.61
CA LEU A 46 -4.71 -7.49 -3.24
C LEU A 46 -4.99 -8.72 -4.11
N ARG A 47 -6.24 -8.93 -4.55
CA ARG A 47 -6.57 -10.02 -5.48
C ARG A 47 -5.89 -9.80 -6.82
N PHE A 48 -5.91 -8.58 -7.33
CA PHE A 48 -5.22 -8.20 -8.56
C PHE A 48 -3.69 -8.37 -8.42
N ALA A 49 -3.09 -7.81 -7.38
CA ALA A 49 -1.64 -7.82 -7.17
C ALA A 49 -1.06 -9.24 -6.96
N ARG A 50 -1.85 -10.19 -6.45
CA ARG A 50 -1.44 -11.61 -6.32
C ARG A 50 -1.35 -12.34 -7.66
N PHE A 51 -2.02 -11.86 -8.69
CA PHE A 51 -2.04 -12.48 -10.02
C PHE A 51 -1.85 -11.44 -11.13
N PRO A 52 -0.67 -10.80 -11.22
CA PRO A 52 -0.42 -9.71 -12.16
C PRO A 52 -0.34 -10.13 -13.65
N GLY A 53 -0.93 -11.27 -14.04
CA GLY A 53 -0.85 -11.82 -15.40
C GLY A 53 -2.07 -12.60 -15.88
N LYS A 54 -3.22 -12.52 -15.19
CA LYS A 54 -4.49 -13.06 -15.72
C LYS A 54 -5.53 -11.95 -15.77
N THR A 55 -5.39 -11.07 -16.75
CA THR A 55 -6.56 -10.40 -17.32
C THR A 55 -7.49 -11.50 -17.84
N GLN A 56 -8.79 -11.39 -17.56
CA GLN A 56 -9.78 -12.12 -18.38
C GLN A 56 -9.64 -11.69 -19.84
#